data_AF-A0AA38U4Z7-F1
#
_entry.id   AF-A0AA38U4Z7-F1
#
_cell.length_a   1.000
_cell.length_b   1.000
_cell.length_c   1.000
_cell.angle_alpha   90.00
_cell.angle_beta   90.00
_cell.angle_gamma   90.00
#
_symmetry.space_group_name_H-M   'P 1'
#
loop_
_entity.id
_entity.type
_entity.pdbx_description
1 polymer ?
#
loop_
_entity_poly.entity_id
_entity_poly.type
_entity_poly.pdbx_seq_one_letter_code
_entity_poly.pdbx_strand_id
1 'polypeptide(L)'
;MPSWQPGQFWNIISIDKKQSTDDLGLLGKFFWDPHPILLYYLIAPTMPSTSKPENSHCGKDSKLQSNTTSAALLALPVELLIIIAEDLGKDYLHLLCFSLTCTLLWEVTGQSRYRSLCSKLEHDSWAGSHIILLGDYAGSLPETVLTEQDKEKFTLDEVSCDELGTTFYHIAYRYFPEPLSPRTDFIFNDIRVKENRDLWEELLEAVCYDQTRFRRWMEPRRSEFMPVPQPGDRWMLRNLSKREYVTLAWTRDMDQVIYTLIARSDDPSVSMRGGDWLVKGPWAGDRIDITLVSAHEKENGDEGDWKEITAGVVSKLKALAVEDDYRGKLYLD
;
A
#
# COMPACT_ATOMS: atom_id res chain seq x y z
N MET A 1 -27.53 0.93 31.91
CA MET A 1 -26.70 1.87 31.14
C MET A 1 -25.49 1.09 30.65
N PRO A 2 -25.10 1.15 29.37
CA PRO A 2 -23.85 0.53 28.94
C PRO A 2 -22.71 1.28 29.64
N SER A 3 -21.95 0.59 30.48
CA SER A 3 -20.71 1.10 31.05
C SER A 3 -19.79 1.50 29.90
N TRP A 4 -19.35 2.76 29.89
CA TRP A 4 -18.29 3.22 29.01
C TRP A 4 -17.09 2.30 29.23
N GLN A 5 -16.69 1.53 28.23
CA GLN A 5 -15.46 0.76 28.33
C GLN A 5 -14.30 1.73 28.06
N PRO A 6 -13.35 1.89 28.99
CA PRO A 6 -12.11 2.58 28.68
C PRO A 6 -11.44 1.92 27.47
N GLY A 7 -10.62 2.68 26.76
CA GLY A 7 -9.90 2.19 25.61
C GLY A 7 -8.63 2.96 25.38
N GLN A 8 -7.90 2.48 24.40
CA GLN A 8 -6.61 2.99 24.00
C GLN A 8 -6.63 3.40 22.54
N PHE A 9 -5.77 4.34 22.18
CA PHE A 9 -5.59 4.76 20.80
C PHE A 9 -4.66 3.79 20.06
N TRP A 10 -4.90 3.64 18.75
CA TRP A 10 -4.21 2.65 17.92
C TRP A 10 -3.67 3.28 16.64
N ASN A 11 -2.50 2.82 16.22
CA ASN A 11 -1.86 3.27 14.98
C ASN A 11 -1.22 2.06 14.27
N ILE A 12 -1.28 2.02 12.94
CA ILE A 12 -0.57 0.99 12.15
C ILE A 12 0.76 1.57 11.68
N ILE A 13 1.83 0.84 11.96
CA ILE A 13 3.19 1.27 11.70
C ILE A 13 3.86 0.29 10.73
N SER A 14 4.47 0.83 9.68
CA SER A 14 5.46 0.13 8.87
C SER A 14 6.85 0.54 9.31
N ILE A 15 7.57 -0.40 9.92
CA ILE A 15 8.84 -0.14 10.58
C ILE A 15 9.94 0.07 9.54
N ASP A 16 9.97 -0.79 8.52
CA ASP A 16 10.96 -0.72 7.45
C ASP A 16 10.85 0.59 6.66
N LYS A 17 9.62 1.10 6.48
CA LYS A 17 9.34 2.34 5.76
C LYS A 17 9.38 3.58 6.66
N LYS A 18 9.38 3.39 7.98
CA LYS A 18 9.24 4.47 8.97
C LYS A 18 8.01 5.34 8.68
N GLN A 19 6.88 4.69 8.40
CA GLN A 19 5.60 5.35 8.11
C GLN A 19 4.53 4.88 9.10
N SER A 20 3.56 5.73 9.40
CA SER A 20 2.44 5.37 10.29
C SER A 20 1.11 5.92 9.76
N THR A 21 -0.02 5.27 10.02
CA THR A 21 -1.34 5.69 9.52
C THR A 21 -1.97 6.85 10.30
N ASP A 22 -1.19 7.52 11.16
CA ASP A 22 -1.69 8.43 12.19
C ASP A 22 -2.65 7.72 13.18
N ASP A 23 -3.25 8.46 14.11
CA ASP A 23 -4.19 7.94 15.10
C ASP A 23 -5.48 7.42 14.44
N LEU A 24 -5.68 6.10 14.46
CA LEU A 24 -6.91 5.45 13.99
C LEU A 24 -8.08 5.57 14.99
N GLY A 25 -7.81 6.02 16.21
CA GLY A 25 -8.77 6.09 17.28
C GLY A 25 -8.82 4.82 18.13
N LEU A 26 -9.98 4.57 18.73
CA LEU A 26 -10.23 3.41 19.58
C LEU A 26 -10.58 2.18 18.73
N LEU A 27 -9.95 1.03 18.99
CA LEU A 27 -10.14 -0.19 18.18
C LEU A 27 -11.61 -0.55 18.00
N GLY A 28 -12.41 -0.57 19.07
CA GLY A 28 -13.85 -0.87 18.99
C GLY A 28 -14.69 0.10 18.16
N LYS A 29 -14.17 1.30 17.82
CA LYS A 29 -14.86 2.25 16.94
C LYS A 29 -14.61 1.99 15.47
N PHE A 30 -13.45 1.43 15.09
CA PHE A 30 -13.09 1.25 13.68
C PHE A 30 -12.91 -0.21 13.28
N PHE A 31 -12.81 -1.15 14.23
CA PHE A 31 -12.49 -2.55 13.95
C PHE A 31 -13.47 -3.18 12.96
N TRP A 32 -14.76 -2.90 13.08
CA TRP A 32 -15.79 -3.43 12.17
C TRP A 32 -16.06 -2.56 10.95
N ASP A 33 -15.44 -1.38 10.88
CA ASP A 33 -15.59 -0.48 9.75
C ASP A 33 -14.61 -0.91 8.65
N PRO A 34 -15.10 -1.21 7.43
CA PRO A 34 -14.22 -1.60 6.34
C PRO A 34 -13.34 -0.40 5.96
N HIS A 35 -12.03 -0.56 6.12
CA HIS A 35 -11.07 0.51 5.87
C HIS A 35 -9.98 0.01 4.92
N PRO A 36 -10.28 -0.04 3.61
CA PRO A 36 -9.46 -0.76 2.63
C PRO A 36 -8.08 -0.13 2.39
N ILE A 37 -7.73 0.94 3.10
CA ILE A 37 -6.44 1.62 3.00
C ILE A 37 -5.29 0.64 3.28
N LEU A 38 -5.42 -0.22 4.29
CA LEU A 38 -4.36 -1.17 4.64
C LEU A 38 -4.11 -2.18 3.50
N LEU A 39 -5.16 -2.62 2.83
CA LEU A 39 -5.05 -3.51 1.66
C LEU A 39 -4.19 -2.89 0.56
N TYR A 40 -4.36 -1.60 0.27
CA TYR A 40 -3.58 -0.91 -0.75
C TYR A 40 -2.09 -0.75 -0.39
N TYR A 41 -1.74 -0.87 0.89
CA TYR A 41 -0.35 -0.85 1.31
C TYR A 41 0.25 -2.26 1.31
N LEU A 42 -0.49 -3.27 1.72
CA LEU A 42 0.03 -4.64 1.86
C LEU A 42 0.00 -5.46 0.58
N ILE A 43 -0.76 -5.05 -0.43
CA ILE A 43 -0.78 -5.71 -1.74
C ILE A 43 0.40 -5.23 -2.56
N ALA A 44 1.23 -6.18 -3.01
CA ALA A 44 2.32 -5.88 -3.92
C ALA A 44 1.76 -5.38 -5.26
N PRO A 45 2.20 -4.21 -5.77
CA PRO A 45 1.82 -3.76 -7.10
C PRO A 45 2.26 -4.76 -8.16
N THR A 46 1.43 -4.92 -9.17
CA THR A 46 1.62 -5.81 -10.31
C THR A 46 1.44 -5.00 -11.58
N MET A 47 2.25 -5.32 -12.60
CA MET A 47 2.12 -4.70 -13.90
C MET A 47 0.77 -5.08 -14.53
N PRO A 48 -0.08 -4.12 -14.91
CA PRO A 48 -1.37 -4.41 -15.51
C PRO A 48 -1.20 -5.25 -16.77
N SER A 49 -2.04 -6.26 -16.98
CA SER A 49 -1.99 -7.07 -18.21
C SER A 49 -2.30 -6.25 -19.48
N THR A 50 -2.98 -5.11 -19.33
CA THR A 50 -3.20 -4.10 -20.39
C THR A 50 -1.95 -3.31 -20.74
N SER A 51 -0.86 -3.41 -19.97
CA SER A 51 0.41 -2.75 -20.28
C SER A 51 1.13 -3.40 -21.46
N LYS A 52 0.70 -4.60 -21.91
CA LYS A 52 1.29 -5.21 -23.09
C LYS A 52 1.16 -4.22 -24.24
N PRO A 53 2.24 -3.93 -24.98
CA PRO A 53 2.15 -3.07 -26.14
C PRO A 53 1.03 -3.66 -27.00
N GLU A 54 -0.02 -2.89 -27.27
CA GLU A 54 -0.91 -3.22 -28.36
C GLU A 54 0.02 -3.44 -29.55
N ASN A 55 0.09 -4.69 -30.02
CA ASN A 55 0.89 -5.02 -31.18
C ASN A 55 0.38 -4.12 -32.31
N SER A 56 1.12 -3.04 -32.54
CA SER A 56 1.19 -2.24 -33.74
C SER A 56 0.02 -2.47 -34.71
N HIS A 57 -1.08 -1.78 -34.47
CA HIS A 57 -1.80 -1.16 -35.58
C HIS A 57 -1.11 0.16 -35.98
N CYS A 58 0.22 0.13 -36.11
CA CYS A 58 0.89 1.01 -37.08
C CYS A 58 0.69 0.35 -38.44
N GLY A 59 -0.52 0.48 -38.96
CA GLY A 59 -0.97 -0.23 -40.14
C GLY A 59 -2.17 0.47 -40.76
N LYS A 60 -1.96 1.73 -41.16
CA LYS A 60 -2.42 2.33 -42.43
C LYS A 60 -2.08 3.81 -42.47
N ASP A 61 -1.03 4.13 -43.22
CA ASP A 61 -0.93 5.28 -44.13
C ASP A 61 -1.68 6.56 -43.73
N SER A 62 -1.30 7.19 -42.63
CA SER A 62 -1.38 8.65 -42.56
C SER A 62 0.00 9.17 -42.93
N LYS A 63 0.09 9.81 -44.10
CA LYS A 63 1.25 10.60 -44.50
C LYS A 63 1.47 11.69 -43.44
N LEU A 64 2.25 11.38 -42.40
CA LEU A 64 2.80 12.37 -41.47
C LEU A 64 4.00 13.06 -42.14
N GLN A 65 3.75 13.65 -43.31
CA GLN A 65 4.65 14.62 -43.93
C GLN A 65 3.93 15.97 -43.91
N SER A 66 4.12 16.71 -42.83
CA SER A 66 3.90 18.15 -42.87
C SER A 66 4.90 18.86 -41.96
N ASN A 67 6.07 19.15 -42.55
CA ASN A 67 6.83 20.39 -42.37
C ASN A 67 6.81 21.01 -40.97
N THR A 68 7.18 20.25 -39.95
CA THR A 68 7.46 20.81 -38.62
C THR A 68 8.98 20.76 -38.43
N THR A 69 9.57 21.89 -38.08
CA THR A 69 10.97 22.05 -37.67
C THR A 69 11.43 20.82 -36.90
N SER A 70 12.28 20.00 -37.53
CA SER A 70 12.67 18.70 -37.02
C SER A 70 13.48 18.88 -35.75
N ALA A 71 12.80 18.87 -34.59
CA ALA A 71 13.46 18.77 -33.31
C ALA A 71 14.42 17.57 -33.37
N ALA A 72 15.72 17.79 -33.13
CA ALA A 72 16.75 16.76 -33.34
C ALA A 72 16.46 15.46 -32.58
N LEU A 73 15.80 15.58 -31.42
CA LEU A 73 15.33 14.46 -30.62
C LEU A 73 14.30 13.59 -31.36
N LEU A 74 13.33 14.18 -32.05
CA LEU A 74 12.28 13.45 -32.78
C LEU A 74 12.78 12.85 -34.10
N ALA A 75 13.98 13.22 -34.54
CA ALA A 75 14.67 12.59 -35.68
C ALA A 75 15.42 11.31 -35.28
N LEU A 76 15.52 11.00 -33.99
CA LEU A 76 16.14 9.77 -33.51
C LEU A 76 15.28 8.55 -33.86
N PRO A 77 15.89 7.38 -34.15
CA PRO A 77 15.19 6.11 -34.17
C PRO A 77 14.41 5.85 -32.88
N VAL A 78 13.28 5.16 -32.99
CA VAL A 78 12.38 4.88 -31.86
C VAL A 78 13.08 4.12 -30.74
N GLU A 79 14.04 3.27 -31.07
CA GLU A 79 14.84 2.49 -30.12
C GLU A 79 15.66 3.40 -29.22
N LEU A 80 16.21 4.49 -29.75
CA LEU A 80 16.94 5.47 -28.94
C LEU A 80 16.00 6.28 -28.05
N LEU A 81 14.79 6.58 -28.52
CA LEU A 81 13.76 7.23 -27.70
C LEU A 81 13.32 6.34 -26.53
N ILE A 82 13.21 5.03 -26.75
CA ILE A 82 12.93 4.05 -25.69
C ILE A 82 14.07 4.00 -24.67
N ILE A 83 15.34 3.98 -25.10
CA ILE A 83 16.49 3.99 -24.19
C ILE A 83 16.49 5.26 -23.33
N ILE A 84 16.22 6.42 -23.92
CA ILE A 84 16.07 7.68 -23.17
C ILE A 84 14.92 7.56 -22.16
N ALA A 85 13.78 7.00 -22.57
CA ALA A 85 12.62 6.81 -21.71
C ALA A 85 12.91 5.86 -20.52
N GLU A 86 13.69 4.80 -20.74
CA GLU A 86 14.10 3.87 -19.68
C GLU A 86 15.04 4.52 -18.68
N ASP A 87 15.96 5.38 -19.13
CA ASP A 87 16.84 6.13 -18.22
C ASP A 87 16.06 7.17 -17.40
N LEU A 88 15.13 7.90 -18.03
CA LEU A 88 14.23 8.82 -17.34
C LEU A 88 13.26 8.11 -16.40
N GLY A 89 12.93 6.84 -16.68
CA GLY A 89 11.99 6.03 -15.91
C GLY A 89 12.42 5.74 -14.46
N LYS A 90 13.64 6.09 -14.07
CA LYS A 90 14.07 6.14 -12.67
C LYS A 90 13.28 7.17 -11.85
N ASP A 91 12.76 8.19 -12.51
CA ASP A 91 11.89 9.21 -11.93
C ASP A 91 10.62 9.36 -12.77
N TYR A 92 9.51 8.89 -12.21
CA TYR A 92 8.23 8.88 -12.91
C TYR A 92 7.81 10.27 -13.41
N LEU A 93 8.12 11.34 -12.68
CA LEU A 93 7.77 12.71 -13.09
C LEU A 93 8.54 13.11 -14.35
N HIS A 94 9.84 12.84 -14.41
CA HIS A 94 10.65 13.17 -15.58
C HIS A 94 10.17 12.42 -16.82
N LEU A 95 9.90 11.12 -16.69
CA LEU A 95 9.38 10.32 -17.78
C LEU A 95 8.00 10.80 -18.23
N LEU A 96 7.12 11.17 -17.30
CA LEU A 96 5.79 11.67 -17.62
C LEU A 96 5.88 13.00 -18.39
N CYS A 97 6.67 13.97 -17.90
CA CYS A 97 6.88 15.23 -18.60
C CYS A 97 7.45 15.01 -20.01
N PHE A 98 8.45 14.14 -20.16
CA PHE A 98 9.01 13.77 -21.46
C PHE A 98 7.95 13.20 -22.40
N SER A 99 7.08 12.33 -21.89
CA SER A 99 6.00 11.71 -22.65
C SER A 99 4.95 12.72 -23.11
N LEU A 100 4.68 13.75 -22.31
CA LEU A 100 3.65 14.76 -22.59
C LEU A 100 4.07 15.79 -23.65
N THR A 101 5.36 15.86 -23.98
CA THR A 101 5.87 16.85 -24.95
C THR A 101 5.27 16.72 -26.36
N CYS A 102 4.98 15.49 -26.82
CA CYS A 102 4.31 15.26 -28.11
C CYS A 102 3.67 13.87 -28.20
N THR A 103 2.80 13.67 -29.19
CA THR A 103 2.09 12.40 -29.41
C THR A 103 3.02 11.24 -29.74
N LEU A 104 4.10 11.46 -30.48
CA LEU A 104 5.08 10.41 -30.78
C LEU A 104 5.71 9.88 -29.48
N LEU A 105 6.21 10.78 -28.63
CA LEU A 105 6.83 10.38 -27.36
C LEU A 105 5.81 9.74 -26.43
N TRP A 106 4.56 10.23 -26.41
CA TRP A 106 3.49 9.60 -25.66
C TRP A 106 3.25 8.13 -26.05
N GLU A 107 3.25 7.82 -27.35
CA GLU A 107 3.06 6.44 -27.81
C GLU A 107 4.28 5.57 -27.48
N VAL A 108 5.48 6.07 -27.78
CA VAL A 108 6.74 5.31 -27.64
C VAL A 108 7.05 4.98 -26.18
N THR A 109 6.77 5.89 -25.25
CA THR A 109 7.16 5.73 -23.85
C THR A 109 6.13 4.97 -23.00
N GLY A 110 5.03 4.47 -23.59
CA GLY A 110 3.92 3.86 -22.84
C GLY A 110 4.31 2.71 -21.92
N GLN A 111 5.13 1.78 -22.41
CA GLN A 111 5.63 0.66 -21.59
C GLN A 111 6.55 1.15 -20.46
N SER A 112 7.45 2.09 -20.76
CA SER A 112 8.35 2.67 -19.76
C SER A 112 7.57 3.41 -18.68
N ARG A 113 6.49 4.12 -19.04
CA ARG A 113 5.62 4.80 -18.07
C ARG A 113 4.99 3.82 -17.11
N TYR A 114 4.45 2.69 -17.59
CA TYR A 114 3.87 1.67 -16.70
C TYR A 114 4.92 1.08 -15.76
N ARG A 115 6.11 0.75 -16.26
CA ARG A 115 7.20 0.18 -15.43
C ARG A 115 7.66 1.18 -14.36
N SER A 116 7.89 2.42 -14.76
CA SER A 116 8.31 3.49 -13.86
C SER A 116 7.27 3.75 -12.76
N LEU A 117 5.99 3.78 -13.13
CA LEU A 117 4.90 3.93 -12.16
C LEU A 117 4.78 2.72 -11.23
N CYS A 118 4.84 1.49 -11.76
CA CYS A 118 4.81 0.28 -10.93
C CYS A 118 5.97 0.26 -9.93
N SER A 119 7.18 0.58 -10.39
CA SER A 119 8.36 0.68 -9.51
C SER A 119 8.17 1.76 -8.43
N LYS A 120 7.60 2.93 -8.76
CA LYS A 120 7.25 3.95 -7.77
C LYS A 120 6.26 3.40 -6.73
N LEU A 121 5.19 2.74 -7.16
CA LEU A 121 4.20 2.15 -6.27
C LEU A 121 4.79 1.03 -5.40
N GLU A 122 5.73 0.23 -5.92
CA GLU A 122 6.45 -0.80 -5.16
C GLU A 122 7.31 -0.17 -4.04
N HIS A 123 7.95 0.97 -4.32
CA HIS A 123 8.68 1.72 -3.31
C HIS A 123 7.76 2.27 -2.20
N ASP A 124 6.55 2.69 -2.55
CA ASP A 124 5.55 3.21 -1.60
C ASP A 124 4.71 2.09 -0.92
N SER A 125 4.79 0.86 -1.41
CA SER A 125 4.09 -0.31 -0.85
C SER A 125 4.72 -0.76 0.48
N TRP A 126 3.88 -1.29 1.37
CA TRP A 126 4.25 -1.94 2.62
C TRP A 126 4.33 -3.47 2.49
N ALA A 127 4.02 -4.03 1.33
CA ALA A 127 4.12 -5.46 1.08
C ALA A 127 5.53 -5.98 1.46
N GLY A 128 5.57 -7.00 2.32
CA GLY A 128 6.79 -7.63 2.81
C GLY A 128 7.53 -6.86 3.91
N SER A 129 6.99 -5.72 4.37
CA SER A 129 7.55 -4.93 5.47
C SER A 129 7.13 -5.48 6.83
N HIS A 130 7.88 -5.13 7.89
CA HIS A 130 7.44 -5.38 9.27
C HIS A 130 6.28 -4.44 9.66
N ILE A 131 5.11 -5.01 9.95
CA ILE A 131 3.88 -4.27 10.23
C ILE A 131 3.37 -4.57 11.62
N ILE A 132 2.97 -3.53 12.35
CA ILE A 132 2.39 -3.66 13.69
C ILE A 132 1.22 -2.68 13.86
N LEU A 133 0.12 -3.16 14.44
CA LEU A 133 -0.97 -2.32 14.92
C LEU A 133 -0.71 -2.08 16.41
N LEU A 134 -0.28 -0.88 16.77
CA LEU A 134 0.27 -0.58 18.09
C LEU A 134 -0.70 0.27 18.90
N GLY A 135 -0.99 -0.16 20.12
CA GLY A 135 -1.72 0.63 21.11
C GLY A 135 -0.80 1.64 21.82
N ASP A 136 -1.34 2.78 22.25
CA ASP A 136 -0.58 3.82 22.97
C ASP A 136 -0.02 3.36 24.33
N TYR A 137 -0.63 2.34 24.95
CA TYR A 137 -0.12 1.63 26.13
C TYR A 137 0.85 0.48 25.84
N ALA A 138 1.33 0.30 24.60
CA ALA A 138 2.34 -0.71 24.30
C ALA A 138 3.71 -0.31 24.88
N GLY A 139 3.99 -0.75 26.11
CA GLY A 139 5.27 -0.56 26.78
C GLY A 139 6.37 -1.49 26.26
N SER A 140 5.98 -2.65 25.71
CA SER A 140 6.90 -3.65 25.18
C SER A 140 6.58 -4.03 23.74
N LEU A 141 7.62 -3.99 22.91
CA LEU A 141 7.59 -4.46 21.52
C LEU A 141 8.05 -5.91 21.44
N PRO A 142 7.55 -6.70 20.47
CA PRO A 142 8.11 -8.01 20.17
C PRO A 142 9.61 -7.91 19.83
N GLU A 143 10.40 -8.91 20.24
CA GLU A 143 11.86 -8.86 20.15
C GLU A 143 12.41 -8.66 18.72
N THR A 144 11.64 -9.08 17.72
CA THR A 144 11.99 -9.04 16.30
C THR A 144 11.77 -7.67 15.63
N VAL A 145 11.18 -6.72 16.34
CA VAL A 145 10.59 -5.49 15.76
C VAL A 145 11.61 -4.37 15.60
N LEU A 146 12.54 -4.22 16.54
CA LEU A 146 13.54 -3.15 16.51
C LEU A 146 14.94 -3.74 16.52
N THR A 147 15.79 -3.24 15.63
CA THR A 147 17.23 -3.53 15.72
C THR A 147 17.84 -2.81 16.93
N GLU A 148 19.00 -3.25 17.40
CA GLU A 148 19.71 -2.55 18.48
C GLU A 148 20.02 -1.08 18.12
N GLN A 149 20.29 -0.79 16.84
CA GLN A 149 20.49 0.57 16.36
C GLN A 149 19.22 1.42 16.43
N ASP A 150 18.05 0.83 16.15
CA ASP A 150 16.78 1.51 16.29
C ASP A 150 16.50 1.82 17.77
N LYS A 151 16.76 0.87 18.66
CA LYS A 151 16.63 1.07 20.11
C LYS A 151 17.49 2.23 20.60
N GLU A 152 18.77 2.28 20.20
CA GLU A 152 19.68 3.38 20.54
C GLU A 152 19.17 4.74 20.05
N LYS A 153 18.68 4.78 18.80
CA LYS A 153 18.15 6.02 18.20
C LYS A 153 16.89 6.52 18.92
N PHE A 154 16.04 5.60 19.38
CA PHE A 154 14.79 5.93 20.06
C PHE A 154 14.97 6.24 21.56
N THR A 155 16.04 5.75 22.18
CA THR A 155 16.41 6.12 23.56
C THR A 155 16.97 7.54 23.71
N LEU A 156 17.39 8.20 22.61
CA LEU A 156 18.09 9.50 22.67
C LEU A 156 17.17 10.73 22.79
N ASP A 157 15.86 10.59 22.59
CA ASP A 157 14.91 11.71 22.79
C ASP A 157 14.37 11.70 24.23
N GLU A 158 15.20 12.21 25.16
CA GLU A 158 14.82 12.56 26.54
C GLU A 158 13.82 13.75 26.58
N VAL A 159 12.63 13.60 26.01
CA VAL A 159 11.51 14.51 26.29
C VAL A 159 10.51 13.77 27.16
N SER A 160 10.91 13.55 28.42
CA SER A 160 10.04 13.07 29.47
C SER A 160 9.07 14.17 29.88
N CYS A 161 7.86 14.12 29.34
CA CYS A 161 6.69 14.65 30.04
C CYS A 161 5.73 13.47 30.14
N ASP A 162 5.64 12.91 31.35
CA ASP A 162 4.60 12.01 31.88
C ASP A 162 5.14 10.65 32.36
N GLU A 163 4.59 10.17 33.49
CA GLU A 163 5.02 8.99 34.27
C GLU A 163 5.03 7.65 33.49
N LEU A 164 4.54 7.63 32.25
CA LEU A 164 4.44 6.46 31.37
C LEU A 164 5.63 6.28 30.42
N GLY A 165 6.54 7.26 30.32
CA GLY A 165 7.64 7.24 29.36
C GLY A 165 7.19 7.37 27.90
N THR A 166 8.10 7.77 27.01
CA THR A 166 7.80 7.88 25.58
C THR A 166 7.72 6.48 24.97
N THR A 167 6.51 5.94 24.80
CA THR A 167 6.32 4.65 24.12
C THR A 167 6.64 4.76 22.63
N PHE A 168 6.96 3.64 21.97
CA PHE A 168 7.22 3.61 20.53
C PHE A 168 6.04 4.15 19.71
N TYR A 169 4.81 4.01 20.22
CA TYR A 169 3.62 4.65 19.66
C TYR A 169 3.80 6.16 19.48
N HIS A 170 4.22 6.87 20.53
CA HIS A 170 4.40 8.32 20.51
C HIS A 170 5.53 8.74 19.58
N ILE A 171 6.60 7.94 19.50
CA ILE A 171 7.73 8.17 18.58
C ILE A 171 7.25 8.05 17.13
N ALA A 172 6.56 6.96 16.80
CA ALA A 172 6.03 6.74 15.46
C ALA A 172 5.03 7.84 15.09
N TYR A 173 4.08 8.14 15.97
CA TYR A 173 3.11 9.23 15.79
C TYR A 173 3.78 10.58 15.51
N ARG A 174 4.88 10.90 16.21
CA ARG A 174 5.56 12.19 16.07
C ARG A 174 6.48 12.29 14.86
N TYR A 175 7.16 11.20 14.51
CA TYR A 175 8.29 11.24 13.58
C TYR A 175 8.09 10.46 12.30
N PHE A 176 7.14 9.51 12.26
CA PHE A 176 6.91 8.72 11.06
C PHE A 176 5.86 9.44 10.21
N PRO A 177 6.21 9.88 8.99
CA PRO A 177 5.23 10.50 8.11
C PRO A 177 4.10 9.52 7.78
N GLU A 178 2.93 10.09 7.49
CA GLU A 178 1.86 9.32 6.88
C GLU A 178 2.32 8.73 5.54
N PRO A 179 1.97 7.46 5.25
CA PRO A 179 2.14 6.92 3.92
C PRO A 179 1.31 7.74 2.92
N LEU A 180 1.81 7.86 1.69
CA LEU A 180 1.03 8.51 0.62
C LEU A 180 -0.30 7.79 0.48
N SER A 181 -1.39 8.53 0.71
CA SER A 181 -2.72 7.93 0.69
C SER A 181 -2.98 7.29 -0.69
N PRO A 182 -3.57 6.08 -0.74
CA PRO A 182 -3.89 5.39 -1.99
C PRO A 182 -4.81 6.18 -2.91
N ARG A 183 -5.50 7.18 -2.34
CA ARG A 183 -6.39 8.08 -3.08
C ARG A 183 -5.69 9.36 -3.57
N THR A 184 -4.48 9.62 -3.09
CA THR A 184 -3.76 10.87 -3.28
C THR A 184 -2.38 10.68 -3.91
N ASP A 185 -2.10 9.56 -4.59
CA ASP A 185 -0.89 9.32 -5.39
C ASP A 185 -0.85 10.19 -6.67
N PHE A 186 -1.24 11.45 -6.53
CA PHE A 186 -1.24 12.42 -7.58
C PHE A 186 0.19 12.85 -7.89
N ILE A 187 0.51 12.96 -9.18
CA ILE A 187 1.73 13.68 -9.61
C ILE A 187 1.78 15.09 -8.99
N PHE A 188 0.60 15.69 -8.82
CA PHE A 188 0.39 16.98 -8.18
C PHE A 188 0.79 17.02 -6.69
N ASN A 189 0.93 15.88 -6.03
CA ASN A 189 1.42 15.85 -4.65
C ASN A 189 2.94 15.83 -4.53
N ASP A 190 3.67 15.61 -5.63
CA ASP A 190 5.12 15.71 -5.68
C ASP A 190 5.56 17.13 -5.30
N ILE A 191 6.54 17.24 -4.40
CA ILE A 191 7.01 18.52 -3.88
C ILE A 191 7.49 19.45 -5.02
N ARG A 192 8.11 18.88 -6.06
CA ARG A 192 8.60 19.64 -7.22
C ARG A 192 7.46 20.25 -8.04
N VAL A 193 6.33 19.56 -8.09
CA VAL A 193 5.12 20.06 -8.78
C VAL A 193 4.41 21.09 -7.91
N LYS A 194 4.33 20.89 -6.59
CA LYS A 194 3.75 21.86 -5.65
C LYS A 194 4.52 23.18 -5.61
N GLU A 195 5.85 23.10 -5.66
CA GLU A 195 6.73 24.28 -5.58
C GLU A 195 6.90 24.99 -6.94
N ASN A 196 6.58 24.33 -8.05
CA ASN A 196 6.68 24.89 -9.39
C ASN A 196 5.30 25.15 -10.01
N ARG A 197 4.86 26.41 -9.91
CA ARG A 197 3.55 26.86 -10.41
C ARG A 197 3.39 26.65 -11.91
N ASP A 198 4.41 26.92 -12.72
CA ASP A 198 4.32 26.81 -14.18
C ASP A 198 4.15 25.34 -14.57
N LEU A 199 4.94 24.44 -13.97
CA LEU A 199 4.80 23.00 -14.18
C LEU A 199 3.42 22.50 -13.72
N TRP A 200 2.91 22.99 -12.59
CA TRP A 200 1.56 22.66 -12.13
C TRP A 200 0.50 23.06 -13.17
N GLU A 201 0.58 24.30 -13.68
CA GLU A 201 -0.37 24.82 -14.67
C GLU A 201 -0.29 24.04 -15.99
N GLU A 202 0.91 23.69 -16.47
CA GLU A 202 1.11 22.86 -17.67
C GLU A 202 0.53 21.45 -17.52
N LEU A 203 0.79 20.78 -16.38
CA LEU A 203 0.23 19.47 -16.10
C LEU A 203 -1.30 19.54 -15.99
N LEU A 204 -1.83 20.56 -15.33
CA LEU A 204 -3.27 20.77 -15.21
C LEU A 204 -3.92 21.02 -16.58
N GLU A 205 -3.30 21.82 -17.43
CA GLU A 205 -3.77 22.07 -18.79
C GLU A 205 -3.79 20.78 -19.61
N ALA A 206 -2.74 19.96 -19.53
CA ALA A 206 -2.70 18.66 -20.17
C ALA A 206 -3.86 17.75 -19.70
N VAL A 207 -4.16 17.68 -18.40
CA VAL A 207 -5.34 16.95 -17.90
C VAL A 207 -6.64 17.49 -18.47
N CYS A 208 -6.79 18.83 -18.51
CA CYS A 208 -8.00 19.48 -19.00
C CYS A 208 -8.23 19.23 -20.50
N TYR A 209 -7.17 19.15 -21.29
CA TYR A 209 -7.24 18.94 -22.74
C TYR A 209 -7.71 17.53 -23.11
N ASP A 210 -7.20 16.49 -22.43
CA ASP A 210 -7.61 15.10 -22.65
C ASP A 210 -7.70 14.35 -21.31
N GLN A 211 -8.85 14.53 -20.66
CA GLN A 211 -9.16 13.91 -19.38
C GLN A 211 -9.12 12.37 -19.45
N THR A 212 -9.35 11.77 -20.61
CA THR A 212 -9.40 10.31 -20.73
C THR A 212 -8.02 9.71 -20.85
N ARG A 213 -7.13 10.38 -21.58
CA ARG A 213 -5.79 9.87 -21.87
C ARG A 213 -4.76 10.21 -20.80
N PHE A 214 -4.76 11.43 -20.27
CA PHE A 214 -3.69 11.91 -19.40
C PHE A 214 -4.00 11.76 -17.91
N ARG A 215 -5.27 11.93 -17.52
CA ARG A 215 -5.68 11.87 -16.10
C ARG A 215 -5.27 10.58 -15.43
N ARG A 216 -5.40 9.44 -16.11
CA ARG A 216 -5.00 8.12 -15.60
C ARG A 216 -3.53 8.03 -15.20
N TRP A 217 -2.66 8.82 -15.83
CA TRP A 217 -1.22 8.82 -15.54
C TRP A 217 -0.83 9.85 -14.49
N MET A 218 -1.63 10.89 -14.31
CA MET A 218 -1.45 11.89 -13.24
C MET A 218 -2.12 11.48 -11.93
N GLU A 219 -3.18 10.68 -12.04
CA GLU A 219 -4.01 10.16 -10.96
C GLU A 219 -4.15 8.62 -11.10
N PRO A 220 -3.03 7.87 -11.05
CA PRO A 220 -3.10 6.43 -11.24
C PRO A 220 -3.93 5.78 -10.13
N ARG A 221 -4.87 4.94 -10.53
CA ARG A 221 -5.67 4.17 -9.58
C ARG A 221 -4.85 2.98 -9.13
N ARG A 222 -4.49 2.90 -7.84
CA ARG A 222 -3.77 1.73 -7.30
C ARG A 222 -4.44 0.41 -7.64
N SER A 223 -5.77 0.37 -7.72
CA SER A 223 -6.52 -0.83 -8.11
C SER A 223 -6.20 -1.37 -9.51
N GLU A 224 -5.65 -0.56 -10.41
CA GLU A 224 -5.19 -1.02 -11.72
C GLU A 224 -3.88 -1.80 -11.65
N PHE A 225 -3.08 -1.55 -10.61
CA PHE A 225 -1.83 -2.23 -10.32
C PHE A 225 -2.01 -3.34 -9.28
N MET A 226 -3.26 -3.66 -8.90
CA MET A 226 -3.51 -4.79 -8.02
C MET A 226 -3.67 -6.07 -8.85
N PRO A 227 -3.24 -7.23 -8.32
CA PRO A 227 -3.49 -8.49 -8.98
C PRO A 227 -4.99 -8.73 -9.12
N VAL A 228 -5.41 -9.17 -10.31
CA VAL A 228 -6.82 -9.42 -10.62
C VAL A 228 -7.12 -10.90 -10.39
N PRO A 229 -7.98 -11.26 -9.40
CA PRO A 229 -8.33 -12.64 -9.14
C PRO A 229 -9.03 -13.26 -10.35
N GLN A 230 -8.63 -14.47 -10.72
CA GLN A 230 -9.35 -15.28 -11.70
C GLN A 230 -10.61 -15.91 -11.06
N PRO A 231 -11.60 -16.36 -11.84
CA PRO A 231 -12.75 -17.06 -11.28
C PRO A 231 -12.33 -18.27 -10.43
N GLY A 232 -12.73 -18.28 -9.16
CA GLY A 232 -12.37 -19.33 -8.19
C GLY A 232 -11.06 -19.08 -7.43
N ASP A 233 -10.32 -18.02 -7.75
CA ASP A 233 -9.13 -17.61 -7.01
C ASP A 233 -9.52 -16.96 -5.67
N ARG A 234 -8.57 -16.94 -4.73
CA ARG A 234 -8.76 -16.40 -3.38
C ARG A 234 -7.64 -15.44 -3.04
N TRP A 235 -7.95 -14.48 -2.18
CA TRP A 235 -6.96 -13.60 -1.57
C TRP A 235 -6.23 -14.33 -0.46
N MET A 236 -4.94 -14.05 -0.33
CA MET A 236 -4.04 -14.69 0.62
C MET A 236 -3.25 -13.62 1.37
N LEU A 237 -3.45 -13.54 2.68
CA LEU A 237 -2.59 -12.78 3.59
C LEU A 237 -1.48 -13.71 4.07
N ARG A 238 -0.22 -13.34 3.83
CA ARG A 238 0.95 -14.15 4.18
C ARG A 238 1.75 -13.49 5.30
N ASN A 239 2.19 -14.32 6.25
CA ASN A 239 3.29 -13.99 7.16
C ASN A 239 4.57 -14.60 6.60
N LEU A 240 5.43 -13.76 6.05
CA LEU A 240 6.70 -14.14 5.43
C LEU A 240 7.73 -14.58 6.48
N SER A 241 7.67 -14.03 7.70
CA SER A 241 8.57 -14.40 8.80
C SER A 241 8.32 -15.82 9.32
N LYS A 242 7.05 -16.24 9.36
CA LYS A 242 6.62 -17.52 9.97
C LYS A 242 6.18 -18.57 8.97
N ARG A 243 6.04 -18.20 7.68
CA ARG A 243 5.44 -19.04 6.63
C ARG A 243 4.04 -19.52 7.00
N GLU A 244 3.24 -18.62 7.58
CA GLU A 244 1.83 -18.87 7.87
C GLU A 244 0.96 -18.05 6.92
N TYR A 245 -0.26 -18.50 6.64
CA TYR A 245 -1.18 -17.73 5.79
C TYR A 245 -2.65 -17.90 6.16
N VAL A 246 -3.43 -16.91 5.74
CA VAL A 246 -4.90 -16.90 5.78
C VAL A 246 -5.42 -16.67 4.37
N THR A 247 -6.41 -17.46 3.94
CA THR A 247 -7.10 -17.24 2.65
C THR A 247 -8.52 -16.78 2.85
N LEU A 248 -8.99 -15.85 2.02
CA LEU A 248 -10.36 -15.34 2.00
C LEU A 248 -10.87 -15.25 0.56
N ALA A 249 -12.17 -15.50 0.35
CA ALA A 249 -12.79 -15.32 -0.96
C ALA A 249 -12.83 -13.83 -1.38
N TRP A 250 -12.96 -12.92 -0.42
CA TRP A 250 -13.09 -11.48 -0.64
C TRP A 250 -12.17 -10.70 0.28
N THR A 251 -11.75 -9.51 -0.15
CA THR A 251 -10.92 -8.62 0.66
C THR A 251 -11.70 -7.85 1.73
N ARG A 252 -13.04 -7.93 1.74
CA ARG A 252 -13.91 -7.10 2.57
C ARG A 252 -13.62 -7.21 4.07
N ASP A 253 -13.35 -8.42 4.55
CA ASP A 253 -13.09 -8.68 5.98
C ASP A 253 -11.59 -8.88 6.28
N MET A 254 -10.73 -8.56 5.31
CA MET A 254 -9.29 -8.77 5.42
C MET A 254 -8.67 -7.83 6.46
N ASP A 255 -9.19 -6.61 6.61
CA ASP A 255 -8.72 -5.66 7.63
C ASP A 255 -8.89 -6.25 9.05
N GLN A 256 -10.04 -6.85 9.35
CA GLN A 256 -10.33 -7.48 10.63
C GLN A 256 -9.38 -8.66 10.89
N VAL A 257 -9.13 -9.50 9.86
CA VAL A 257 -8.14 -10.56 9.93
C VAL A 257 -6.77 -9.99 10.26
N ILE A 258 -6.33 -8.94 9.55
CA ILE A 258 -5.03 -8.31 9.80
C ILE A 258 -4.95 -7.78 11.23
N TYR A 259 -5.93 -6.98 11.67
CA TYR A 259 -5.94 -6.39 13.02
C TYR A 259 -5.82 -7.45 14.12
N THR A 260 -6.51 -8.59 13.98
CA THR A 260 -6.40 -9.70 14.95
C THR A 260 -5.01 -10.35 15.00
N LEU A 261 -4.26 -10.23 13.92
CA LEU A 261 -2.96 -10.86 13.75
C LEU A 261 -1.80 -9.92 14.13
N ILE A 262 -1.89 -8.62 13.84
CA ILE A 262 -0.75 -7.70 13.99
C ILE A 262 -0.82 -6.78 15.22
N ALA A 263 -1.89 -6.85 16.02
CA ALA A 263 -2.09 -5.96 17.16
C ALA A 263 -1.13 -6.22 18.32
N ARG A 264 -0.64 -5.14 18.95
CA ARG A 264 0.19 -5.17 20.15
C ARG A 264 -0.17 -4.06 21.12
N SER A 265 -0.48 -4.44 22.36
CA SER A 265 -0.49 -3.57 23.54
C SER A 265 -0.26 -4.38 24.82
N ASP A 266 0.16 -3.71 25.88
CA ASP A 266 0.24 -4.30 27.22
C ASP A 266 -1.05 -4.09 28.03
N ASP A 267 -1.88 -3.13 27.63
CA ASP A 267 -3.21 -2.90 28.19
C ASP A 267 -4.27 -3.66 27.37
N PRO A 268 -5.19 -4.42 28.00
CA PRO A 268 -6.20 -5.21 27.29
C PRO A 268 -7.39 -4.38 26.76
N SER A 269 -7.50 -3.09 27.09
CA SER A 269 -8.66 -2.27 26.75
C SER A 269 -8.72 -1.96 25.25
N VAL A 270 -9.76 -2.46 24.59
CA VAL A 270 -9.97 -2.30 23.14
C VAL A 270 -11.26 -1.58 22.79
N SER A 271 -11.99 -1.06 23.78
CA SER A 271 -13.32 -0.44 23.61
C SER A 271 -14.36 -1.32 22.88
N MET A 272 -14.23 -2.64 22.98
CA MET A 272 -15.17 -3.64 22.45
C MET A 272 -15.30 -4.80 23.43
N ARG A 273 -16.42 -5.53 23.38
CA ARG A 273 -16.61 -6.72 24.24
C ARG A 273 -15.88 -7.92 23.65
N GLY A 274 -15.22 -8.70 24.50
CA GLY A 274 -14.54 -9.93 24.09
C GLY A 274 -13.24 -9.73 23.33
N GLY A 275 -12.79 -8.49 23.14
CA GLY A 275 -11.61 -8.19 22.32
C GLY A 275 -10.29 -8.13 23.10
N ASP A 276 -10.27 -8.45 24.39
CA ASP A 276 -9.06 -8.39 25.23
C ASP A 276 -7.88 -9.21 24.66
N TRP A 277 -8.18 -10.26 23.90
CA TRP A 277 -7.16 -11.11 23.26
C TRP A 277 -6.56 -10.50 22.00
N LEU A 278 -7.16 -9.45 21.42
CA LEU A 278 -6.66 -8.78 20.22
C LEU A 278 -5.31 -8.10 20.47
N VAL A 279 -5.04 -7.66 21.70
CA VAL A 279 -3.85 -6.86 22.02
C VAL A 279 -2.52 -7.63 21.92
N LYS A 280 -2.56 -8.94 21.65
CA LYS A 280 -1.37 -9.79 21.49
C LYS A 280 -1.48 -10.63 20.23
N GLY A 281 -1.66 -9.96 19.10
CA GLY A 281 -1.67 -10.54 17.77
C GLY A 281 -0.40 -11.37 17.52
N PRO A 282 -0.52 -12.62 17.04
CA PRO A 282 0.61 -13.52 16.87
C PRO A 282 1.60 -13.07 15.78
N TRP A 283 1.23 -12.15 14.90
CA TRP A 283 2.04 -11.63 13.80
C TRP A 283 2.45 -10.17 14.01
N ALA A 284 2.30 -9.63 15.22
CA ALA A 284 2.67 -8.26 15.52
C ALA A 284 4.15 -8.01 15.21
N GLY A 285 4.42 -7.11 14.26
CA GLY A 285 5.76 -6.75 13.83
C GLY A 285 6.46 -7.77 12.93
N ASP A 286 5.74 -8.77 12.41
CA ASP A 286 6.28 -9.70 11.40
C ASP A 286 6.21 -9.10 9.99
N ARG A 287 6.95 -9.70 9.04
CA ARG A 287 6.87 -9.35 7.62
C ARG A 287 5.60 -9.93 7.01
N ILE A 288 4.74 -9.08 6.47
CA ILE A 288 3.46 -9.53 5.89
C ILE A 288 3.21 -8.91 4.51
N ASP A 289 2.46 -9.62 3.68
CA ASP A 289 1.89 -9.10 2.44
C ASP A 289 0.56 -9.75 2.10
N ILE A 290 -0.10 -9.22 1.07
CA ILE A 290 -1.32 -9.77 0.50
C ILE A 290 -1.07 -10.07 -0.97
N THR A 291 -1.44 -11.28 -1.39
CA THR A 291 -1.36 -11.74 -2.78
C THR A 291 -2.58 -12.61 -3.13
N LEU A 292 -2.58 -13.19 -4.32
CA LEU A 292 -3.53 -14.22 -4.72
C LEU A 292 -2.96 -15.61 -4.46
N VAL A 293 -3.82 -16.58 -4.15
CA VAL A 293 -3.43 -17.99 -4.00
C VAL A 293 -2.76 -18.50 -5.29
N SER A 294 -3.34 -18.19 -6.45
CA SER A 294 -2.75 -18.58 -7.74
C SER A 294 -1.34 -18.00 -7.99
N ALA A 295 -1.09 -16.77 -7.51
CA ALA A 295 0.22 -16.13 -7.61
C ALA A 295 1.22 -16.81 -6.65
N HIS A 296 0.79 -17.11 -5.43
CA HIS A 296 1.60 -17.82 -4.43
C HIS A 296 2.02 -19.21 -4.91
N GLU A 297 1.09 -20.00 -5.45
CA GLU A 297 1.35 -21.34 -5.99
C GLU A 297 2.37 -21.29 -7.13
N LYS A 298 2.29 -20.26 -7.98
CA LYS A 298 3.25 -20.06 -9.08
C LYS A 298 4.64 -19.69 -8.58
N GLU A 299 4.74 -18.90 -7.50
CA GLU A 299 6.01 -18.47 -6.90
C GLU A 299 6.72 -19.60 -6.15
N ASN A 300 5.97 -20.44 -5.45
CA ASN A 300 6.53 -21.41 -4.50
C ASN A 300 6.40 -22.87 -4.93
N GLY A 301 5.62 -23.17 -5.97
CA GLY A 301 5.31 -24.54 -6.38
C GLY A 301 4.65 -25.35 -5.27
N ASP A 302 4.80 -26.68 -5.32
CA ASP A 302 4.29 -27.62 -4.30
C ASP A 302 5.26 -27.77 -3.09
N GLU A 303 6.39 -27.06 -3.06
CA GLU A 303 7.53 -27.33 -2.15
C GLU A 303 7.58 -26.44 -0.89
N GLY A 304 6.55 -25.63 -0.64
CA GLY A 304 6.54 -24.72 0.50
C GLY A 304 5.93 -25.32 1.76
N ASP A 305 6.71 -25.40 2.86
CA ASP A 305 6.23 -25.69 4.23
C ASP A 305 5.39 -24.53 4.81
N TRP A 306 4.37 -24.06 4.07
CA TRP A 306 3.47 -23.00 4.51
C TRP A 306 2.30 -23.57 5.31
N LYS A 307 2.02 -22.96 6.47
CA LYS A 307 0.95 -23.40 7.36
C LYS A 307 -0.29 -22.53 7.20
N GLU A 308 -1.39 -23.15 6.77
CA GLU A 308 -2.69 -22.48 6.76
C GLU A 308 -3.25 -22.32 8.17
N ILE A 309 -3.64 -21.10 8.54
CA ILE A 309 -4.30 -20.80 9.83
C ILE A 309 -5.72 -20.22 9.66
N THR A 310 -6.26 -20.20 8.44
CA THR A 310 -7.56 -19.61 8.08
C THR A 310 -8.68 -19.98 9.05
N ALA A 311 -8.93 -21.28 9.26
CA ALA A 311 -10.06 -21.76 10.06
C ALA A 311 -10.02 -21.28 11.52
N GLY A 312 -8.81 -21.19 12.10
CA GLY A 312 -8.60 -20.72 13.46
C GLY A 312 -8.92 -19.23 13.60
N VAL A 313 -8.45 -18.42 12.65
CA VAL A 313 -8.69 -16.97 12.65
C VAL A 313 -10.17 -16.65 12.39
N VAL A 314 -10.79 -17.31 11.41
CA VAL A 314 -12.21 -17.14 11.08
C VAL A 314 -13.11 -17.51 12.28
N SER A 315 -12.80 -18.59 12.98
CA SER A 315 -13.57 -19.01 14.16
C SER A 315 -13.50 -17.96 15.28
N LYS A 316 -12.33 -17.37 15.53
CA LYS A 316 -12.16 -16.30 16.52
C LYS A 316 -12.92 -15.04 16.14
N LEU A 317 -12.87 -14.63 14.88
CA LEU A 317 -13.61 -13.47 14.38
C LEU A 317 -15.14 -13.66 14.49
N LYS A 318 -15.65 -14.85 14.13
CA LYS A 318 -17.07 -15.17 14.28
C LYS A 318 -17.50 -15.14 15.76
N ALA A 319 -16.67 -15.66 16.67
CA ALA A 319 -16.94 -15.61 18.10
C ALA A 319 -16.97 -14.16 18.63
N LEU A 320 -15.99 -13.33 18.23
CA LEU A 320 -15.92 -11.92 18.60
C LEU A 320 -17.14 -11.14 18.12
N ALA A 321 -17.59 -11.36 16.88
CA ALA A 321 -18.78 -10.70 16.34
C ALA A 321 -20.04 -11.00 17.16
N VAL A 322 -20.18 -12.22 17.69
CA VAL A 322 -21.29 -12.58 18.58
C VAL A 322 -21.16 -11.87 19.93
N GLU A 323 -19.96 -11.85 20.50
CA GLU A 323 -19.72 -11.26 21.83
C GLU A 323 -19.88 -9.72 21.84
N ASP A 324 -19.49 -9.06 20.76
CA ASP A 324 -19.59 -7.62 20.58
C ASP A 324 -20.99 -7.14 20.11
N ASP A 325 -21.97 -8.05 19.94
CA ASP A 325 -23.28 -7.76 19.33
C ASP A 325 -23.16 -7.12 17.94
N TYR A 326 -22.16 -7.55 17.14
CA TYR A 326 -21.98 -7.04 15.79
C TYR A 326 -23.13 -7.49 14.88
N ARG A 327 -23.85 -6.53 14.31
CA ARG A 327 -25.04 -6.77 13.46
C ARG A 327 -24.76 -6.79 11.97
N GLY A 328 -23.50 -6.55 11.57
CA GLY A 328 -23.11 -6.61 10.17
C GLY A 328 -22.92 -8.06 9.69
N LYS A 329 -22.64 -8.19 8.40
CA LYS A 329 -22.40 -9.48 7.76
C LYS A 329 -20.92 -9.67 7.50
N LEU A 330 -20.36 -10.75 8.01
CA LEU A 330 -19.01 -11.23 7.70
C LEU A 330 -19.03 -12.11 6.45
N TYR A 331 -18.05 -11.95 5.58
CA TYR A 331 -17.82 -12.69 4.32
C TYR A 331 -16.48 -13.45 4.41
N LEU A 332 -16.37 -14.28 5.45
CA LEU A 332 -15.18 -15.04 5.78
C LEU A 332 -15.13 -16.45 5.15
N ASP A 333 -16.19 -16.83 4.43
CA ASP A 333 -16.35 -18.16 3.81
C ASP A 333 -16.03 -18.15 2.31
#